data_AF-A0A6M0FUH0-F1
#
_entry.id   AF-A0A6M0FUH0-F1
#
_cell.length_a   1.000
_cell.length_b   1.000
_cell.length_c   1.000
_cell.angle_alpha   90.00
_cell.angle_beta   90.00
_cell.angle_gamma   90.00
#
_symmetry.space_group_name_H-M   'P 1'
#
loop_
_entity.id
_entity.type
_entity.pdbx_description
1 polymer ?
#
loop_
_entity_poly.entity_id
_entity_poly.type
_entity_poly.pdbx_seq_one_letter_code
_entity_poly.pdbx_strand_id
1 'polypeptide(L)'
;MTENLEPTAIETEDTAQEAEPVTPQSIAEVITELEEYRERLLKDMTKVAKKAKLPKSTLMTQLKPELAKIETALTELRTQHTALTSGN
;
A
#
# COMPACT_ATOMS: atom_id res chain seq x y z
N MET A 1 -4.33 -55.37 -6.49
CA MET A 1 -3.26 -54.85 -5.61
C MET A 1 -2.86 -53.51 -6.18
N THR A 2 -3.42 -52.45 -5.56
CA THR A 2 -2.86 -51.09 -5.41
C THR A 2 -2.14 -50.52 -6.65
N GLU A 3 -2.80 -49.72 -7.50
CA GLU A 3 -2.99 -48.26 -7.30
C GLU A 3 -1.79 -47.60 -6.61
N ASN A 4 -0.91 -47.03 -7.41
CA ASN A 4 -0.05 -45.91 -7.02
C ASN A 4 0.02 -44.97 -8.22
N LEU A 5 -1.06 -44.23 -8.38
CA LEU A 5 -0.98 -42.88 -8.92
C LEU A 5 -0.17 -42.09 -7.88
N GLU A 6 0.98 -41.56 -8.27
CA GLU A 6 1.54 -40.40 -7.61
C GLU A 6 0.85 -39.17 -8.22
N PRO A 7 -0.18 -38.58 -7.59
CA PRO A 7 -0.39 -37.17 -7.81
C PRO A 7 0.73 -36.46 -7.07
N THR A 8 1.68 -35.91 -7.82
CA THR A 8 2.35 -34.69 -7.39
C THR A 8 1.24 -33.74 -6.94
N ALA A 9 1.10 -33.59 -5.62
CA ALA A 9 0.40 -32.49 -5.02
C ALA A 9 1.16 -31.24 -5.47
N ILE A 10 0.76 -30.73 -6.64
CA ILE A 10 0.79 -29.31 -6.87
C ILE A 10 -0.23 -28.82 -5.86
N GLU A 11 0.24 -28.53 -4.66
CA GLU A 11 -0.41 -27.63 -3.73
C GLU A 11 -0.40 -26.29 -4.47
N THR A 12 -1.31 -26.17 -5.43
CA THR A 12 -1.91 -24.89 -5.76
C THR A 12 -2.53 -24.48 -4.45
N GLU A 13 -1.77 -23.74 -3.66
CA GLU A 13 -2.29 -22.73 -2.77
C GLU A 13 -3.15 -21.83 -3.66
N ASP A 14 -4.36 -22.30 -3.92
CA ASP A 14 -5.54 -21.49 -4.07
C ASP A 14 -5.64 -20.73 -2.74
N THR A 15 -4.81 -19.68 -2.62
CA THR A 15 -5.12 -18.60 -1.69
C THR A 15 -6.34 -17.94 -2.31
N ALA A 16 -7.49 -18.58 -2.12
CA ALA A 16 -8.76 -17.90 -2.05
C ALA A 16 -8.51 -16.76 -1.07
N GLN A 17 -8.20 -15.60 -1.65
CA GLN A 17 -8.14 -14.35 -0.95
C GLN A 17 -9.59 -14.08 -0.57
N GLU A 18 -10.03 -14.72 0.52
CA GLU A 18 -11.23 -14.33 1.26
C GLU A 18 -11.11 -12.82 1.34
N ALA A 19 -11.99 -12.13 0.63
CA ALA A 19 -12.05 -10.69 0.70
C ALA A 19 -12.42 -10.38 2.13
N GLU A 20 -11.41 -10.18 2.97
CA GLU A 20 -11.62 -9.82 4.37
C GLU A 20 -12.58 -8.64 4.36
N PRO A 21 -13.64 -8.69 5.19
CA PRO A 21 -14.60 -7.61 5.22
C PRO A 21 -13.84 -6.31 5.48
N VAL A 22 -14.12 -5.28 4.68
CA VAL A 22 -13.48 -3.98 4.86
C VAL A 22 -13.91 -3.43 6.22
N THR A 23 -13.05 -3.63 7.22
CA THR A 23 -13.26 -3.17 8.59
C THR A 23 -12.62 -1.79 8.78
N PRO A 24 -13.11 -0.97 9.73
CA PRO A 24 -12.42 0.24 10.12
C PRO A 24 -10.94 0.02 10.45
N GLN A 25 -10.62 -1.10 11.11
CA GLN A 25 -9.26 -1.47 11.48
C GLN A 25 -8.38 -1.70 10.25
N SER A 26 -8.86 -2.46 9.27
CA SER A 26 -8.16 -2.69 7.99
C SER A 26 -7.89 -1.36 7.26
N ILE A 27 -8.87 -0.44 7.21
CA ILE A 27 -8.64 0.88 6.59
C ILE A 27 -7.61 1.69 7.38
N ALA A 28 -7.62 1.65 8.71
CA ALA A 28 -6.65 2.37 9.55
C ALA A 28 -5.21 1.86 9.36
N GLU A 29 -5.04 0.55 9.20
CA GLU A 29 -3.75 -0.08 8.87
C GLU A 29 -3.25 0.40 7.51
N VAL A 30 -4.11 0.34 6.48
CA VAL A 30 -3.75 0.82 5.13
C VAL A 30 -3.41 2.31 5.12
N ILE A 31 -4.13 3.15 5.88
CA ILE A 31 -3.79 4.58 6.05
C ILE A 31 -2.37 4.72 6.62
N THR A 32 -2.06 3.95 7.67
CA THR A 32 -0.75 4.00 8.35
C THR A 32 0.36 3.57 7.39
N GLU A 33 0.20 2.45 6.68
CA GLU A 33 1.17 1.98 5.70
C GLU A 33 1.41 2.98 4.57
N LEU A 34 0.34 3.64 4.10
CA LEU A 34 0.44 4.62 3.03
C LEU A 34 1.13 5.92 3.48
N GLU A 35 0.95 6.32 4.74
CA GLU A 35 1.70 7.42 5.37
C GLU A 35 3.19 7.08 5.51
N GLU A 36 3.52 5.89 6.00
CA GLU A 36 4.90 5.42 6.10
C GLU A 36 5.57 5.33 4.71
N TYR A 37 4.83 4.85 3.71
CA TYR A 37 5.30 4.81 2.33
C TYR A 37 5.64 6.20 1.81
N ARG A 38 4.78 7.19 2.07
CA ARG A 38 5.03 8.59 1.70
C ARG A 38 6.34 9.12 2.31
N GLU A 39 6.56 8.86 3.59
CA GLU A 39 7.78 9.28 4.28
C GLU A 39 9.03 8.58 3.73
N ARG A 40 8.94 7.26 3.50
CA ARG A 40 10.02 6.47 2.90
C ARG A 40 10.36 6.98 1.50
N LEU A 41 9.35 7.26 0.67
CA LEU A 41 9.52 7.82 -0.66
C LEU A 41 10.29 9.15 -0.61
N LEU A 42 9.87 10.08 0.26
CA LEU A 42 10.56 11.36 0.44
C LEU A 42 12.01 11.18 0.90
N LYS A 43 12.24 10.29 1.88
CA LYS A 43 13.56 10.01 2.44
C LYS A 43 14.49 9.44 1.37
N ASP A 44 14.05 8.43 0.63
CA ASP A 44 14.87 7.74 -0.35
C ASP A 44 15.13 8.60 -1.58
N MET A 45 14.12 9.32 -2.07
CA MET A 45 14.30 10.28 -3.15
C MET A 45 15.21 11.44 -2.75
N THR A 46 15.16 11.89 -1.49
CA THR A 46 16.12 12.88 -0.98
C THR A 46 17.54 12.33 -0.95
N LYS A 47 17.76 11.07 -0.57
CA LYS A 47 19.08 10.43 -0.63
C LYS A 47 19.59 10.34 -2.06
N VAL A 48 18.75 9.93 -3.00
CA VAL A 48 19.08 9.84 -4.42
C VAL A 48 19.41 11.22 -4.99
N ALA A 49 18.58 12.23 -4.71
CA ALA A 49 18.81 13.60 -5.14
C ALA A 49 20.13 14.16 -4.60
N LYS A 50 20.47 13.91 -3.32
CA LYS A 50 21.76 14.30 -2.74
C LYS A 50 22.94 13.64 -3.48
N LYS A 51 22.86 12.34 -3.77
CA LYS A 51 23.89 11.62 -4.55
C LYS A 51 24.03 12.18 -5.97
N ALA A 52 22.91 12.53 -6.60
CA ALA A 52 22.86 13.13 -7.94
C ALA A 52 23.15 14.64 -7.96
N LYS A 53 23.39 15.27 -6.80
CA LYS A 53 23.51 16.74 -6.65
C LYS A 53 22.30 17.51 -7.22
N LEU A 54 21.13 16.88 -7.21
CA LEU A 54 19.89 17.46 -7.69
C LEU A 54 19.37 18.47 -6.65
N PRO A 55 19.00 19.70 -7.05
CA PRO A 55 18.44 20.67 -6.13
C PRO A 55 17.06 20.21 -5.62
N LYS A 56 16.77 20.55 -4.36
CA LYS A 56 15.51 20.17 -3.70
C LYS A 56 14.28 20.61 -4.49
N SER A 57 14.30 21.78 -5.12
CA SER A 57 13.19 22.29 -5.93
C SER A 57 12.84 21.33 -7.08
N THR A 58 13.84 20.86 -7.83
CA THR A 58 13.62 19.92 -8.94
C THR A 58 13.12 18.57 -8.45
N LEU A 59 13.69 18.04 -7.34
CA LEU A 59 13.19 16.82 -6.71
C LEU A 59 11.71 16.96 -6.31
N MET A 60 11.35 18.07 -5.66
CA MET A 60 9.97 18.31 -5.22
C MET A 60 9.02 18.43 -6.41
N THR A 61 9.41 19.07 -7.51
CA THR A 61 8.60 19.13 -8.73
C THR A 61 8.32 17.74 -9.29
N GLN A 62 9.31 16.84 -9.26
CA GLN A 62 9.15 15.46 -9.72
C GLN A 62 8.30 14.61 -8.76
N LEU A 63 8.42 14.84 -7.45
CA LEU A 63 7.66 14.10 -6.44
C LEU A 63 6.22 14.59 -6.26
N LYS A 64 5.95 15.87 -6.55
CA LYS A 64 4.64 16.49 -6.38
C LYS A 64 3.47 15.68 -6.94
N PRO A 65 3.50 15.15 -8.19
CA PRO A 65 2.38 14.36 -8.70
C PRO A 65 2.15 13.08 -7.90
N GLU A 66 3.20 12.39 -7.48
CA GLU A 66 3.06 11.14 -6.73
C GLU A 66 2.57 11.39 -5.31
N LEU A 67 3.11 12.42 -4.64
CA LEU A 67 2.62 12.85 -3.33
C LEU A 67 1.16 13.30 -3.38
N ALA A 68 0.74 13.95 -4.47
CA ALA A 68 -0.66 14.35 -4.64
C ALA A 68 -1.60 13.13 -4.74
N LYS A 69 -1.21 12.08 -5.48
CA LYS A 69 -1.99 10.83 -5.53
C LYS A 69 -2.12 10.18 -4.16
N ILE A 70 -1.01 10.12 -3.42
CA ILE A 70 -1.00 9.55 -2.06
C ILE A 70 -1.93 10.34 -1.14
N GLU A 71 -1.90 11.68 -1.21
CA GLU A 71 -2.80 12.53 -0.40
C GLU A 71 -4.29 12.36 -0.78
N THR A 72 -4.59 12.23 -2.07
CA THR A 72 -5.95 11.92 -2.52
C THR A 72 -6.41 10.58 -1.97
N ALA A 73 -5.59 9.52 -2.09
CA ALA A 73 -5.91 8.21 -1.55
C ALA A 73 -6.07 8.23 -0.03
N LEU A 74 -5.20 8.92 0.71
CA LEU A 74 -5.33 9.09 2.16
C LEU A 74 -6.63 9.80 2.55
N THR A 75 -7.03 10.82 1.78
CA THR A 75 -8.29 11.54 2.02
C THR A 75 -9.50 10.64 1.79
N GLU A 76 -9.49 9.85 0.73
CA GLU A 76 -10.55 8.89 0.42
C GLU A 76 -10.64 7.79 1.48
N LEU A 77 -9.51 7.21 1.89
CA LEU A 77 -9.46 6.18 2.93
C LEU A 77 -9.92 6.73 4.27
N ARG A 78 -9.50 7.94 4.66
CA ARG A 78 -9.99 8.59 5.88
C ARG A 78 -11.48 8.85 5.84
N THR A 79 -12.01 9.28 4.69
CA THR A 79 -13.45 9.46 4.49
C THR A 79 -14.20 8.14 4.69
N GLN A 80 -13.73 7.05 4.07
CA GLN A 80 -14.30 5.71 4.26
C GLN A 80 -14.22 5.24 5.71
N HIS A 81 -13.07 5.44 6.38
CA HIS A 81 -12.89 5.13 7.78
C HIS A 81 -13.91 5.87 8.67
N THR A 82 -14.10 7.17 8.45
CA THR A 82 -15.09 7.96 9.20
C THR A 82 -16.52 7.49 8.92
N ALA A 83 -16.85 7.13 7.68
CA ALA A 83 -18.18 6.63 7.33
C ALA A 83 -18.50 5.29 8.03
N LEU A 84 -17.53 4.37 8.11
CA LEU A 84 -17.70 3.08 8.79
C LEU A 84 -17.73 3.20 10.32
N THR A 85 -17.03 4.18 10.88
CA THR A 85 -16.99 4.40 12.34
C THR A 85 -18.12 5.27 12.86
N SER A 86 -18.69 6.15 12.02
CA SER A 86 -19.81 7.04 12.39
C SER A 86 -21.18 6.44 12.08
N GLY A 87 -21.25 5.41 11.23
CA GLY A 87 -22.46 4.69 10.89
C GLY A 87 -22.81 3.51 11.80
N ASN A 88 -22.07 3.32 12.90
CA ASN A 88 -22.33 2.33 13.95
C ASN A 88 -22.82 2.98 15.23
#